data_AF-A0A3M1B6K5-F1
#
_entry.id   AF-A0A3M1B6K5-F1
#
_cell.length_a   1.000
_cell.length_b   1.000
_cell.length_c   1.000
_cell.angle_alpha   90.00
_cell.angle_beta   90.00
_cell.angle_gamma   90.00
#
_symmetry.space_group_name_H-M   'P 1'
#
loop_
_entity.id
_entity.type
_entity.pdbx_description
1 polymer ?
#
loop_
_entity_poly.entity_id
_entity_poly.type
_entity_poly.pdbx_seq_one_letter_code
_entity_poly.pdbx_strand_id
1 'polypeptide(L)'
;MNSTDFDRFCDDFLDQCKATLRKARKEYAREVADVFANFSRVGDWLGESKERVLMVYLLKHLDGILAHIDGHKAQREGVEGRIMDAINYLLLLGGMLREEVSSMEVSDGGGDASGVLSSSLEESAAEPKEPSWGPLVRPPRSEEDLRGMRAHGVSS
;
A
#
# COMPACT_ATOMS: atom_id res chain seq x y z
N MET A 1 -6.82 12.30 23.77
CA MET A 1 -5.35 12.40 23.65
C MET A 1 -5.01 13.86 23.39
N ASN A 2 -4.09 14.46 24.14
CA ASN A 2 -3.61 15.82 23.87
C ASN A 2 -2.48 15.80 22.83
N SER A 3 -2.03 16.97 22.35
CA SER A 3 -0.99 17.06 21.31
C SER A 3 0.31 16.38 21.72
N THR A 4 0.83 16.66 22.91
CA THR A 4 2.09 16.05 23.39
C THR A 4 2.01 14.53 23.51
N ASP A 5 0.86 14.01 23.97
CA ASP A 5 0.63 12.58 24.05
C ASP A 5 0.53 11.94 22.66
N PHE A 6 -0.07 12.65 21.70
CA PHE A 6 -0.16 12.20 20.32
C PHE A 6 1.19 12.19 19.62
N ASP A 7 2.01 13.23 19.81
CA ASP A 7 3.36 13.29 19.25
C ASP A 7 4.21 12.12 19.75
N ARG A 8 4.17 11.86 21.06
CA ARG A 8 4.86 10.69 21.65
C ARG A 8 4.32 9.38 21.09
N PHE A 9 3.00 9.24 20.95
CA PHE A 9 2.40 8.08 20.31
C PHE A 9 2.92 7.90 18.88
N CYS A 10 2.98 8.97 18.08
CA CYS A 10 3.49 8.93 16.71
C CYS A 10 4.95 8.46 16.67
N ASP A 11 5.82 9.01 17.51
CA ASP A 11 7.23 8.63 17.59
C ASP A 11 7.39 7.14 17.94
N ASP A 12 6.73 6.71 19.02
CA ASP A 12 6.76 5.31 19.48
C ASP A 12 6.22 4.36 18.40
N PHE A 13 5.17 4.76 17.70
CA PHE A 13 4.54 3.94 16.67
C PHE A 13 5.41 3.83 15.41
N LEU A 14 6.03 4.93 14.98
CA LEU A 14 6.94 4.94 13.83
C LEU A 14 8.21 4.15 14.11
N ASP A 15 8.71 4.16 15.35
CA ASP A 15 9.86 3.34 15.73
C ASP A 15 9.53 1.85 15.72
N GLN A 16 8.32 1.47 16.15
CA GLN A 16 7.83 0.10 16.00
C GLN A 16 7.69 -0.30 14.53
N CYS A 17 7.18 0.59 13.66
CA CYS A 17 7.11 0.35 12.21
C CYS A 17 8.50 0.03 11.64
N LYS A 18 9.51 0.87 11.94
CA LYS A 18 10.91 0.66 11.50
C LYS A 18 11.48 -0.65 12.02
N ALA A 19 11.21 -1.02 13.27
CA ALA A 19 11.68 -2.27 13.85
C ALA A 19 11.09 -3.49 13.11
N THR A 20 9.78 -3.47 12.86
CA THR A 20 9.07 -4.51 12.10
C THR A 20 9.60 -4.62 10.68
N LEU A 21 9.77 -3.50 9.98
CA LEU A 21 10.32 -3.47 8.62
C LEU A 21 11.73 -4.08 8.55
N ARG A 22 12.60 -3.74 9.51
CA ARG A 22 13.96 -4.31 9.61
C ARG A 22 13.93 -5.81 9.88
N LYS A 23 13.00 -6.28 10.71
CA LYS A 23 12.84 -7.71 10.98
C LYS A 23 12.38 -8.46 9.73
N ALA A 24 11.33 -7.98 9.06
CA ALA A 24 10.85 -8.56 7.81
C ALA A 24 11.97 -8.63 6.76
N ARG A 25 12.78 -7.57 6.62
CA ARG A 25 13.95 -7.57 5.73
C ARG A 25 14.94 -8.68 6.06
N LYS A 26 15.24 -8.95 7.34
CA LYS A 26 16.13 -10.05 7.71
C LYS A 26 15.59 -11.43 7.34
N GLU A 27 14.27 -11.60 7.31
CA GLU A 27 13.62 -12.87 6.95
C GLU A 27 13.62 -13.09 5.43
N TYR A 28 13.45 -12.03 4.63
CA TYR A 28 13.38 -12.12 3.17
C TYR A 28 14.72 -11.88 2.45
N ALA A 29 15.70 -11.23 3.09
CA ALA A 29 17.01 -10.97 2.50
C ALA A 29 17.88 -12.24 2.48
N ARG A 30 17.75 -13.04 1.43
CA ARG A 30 18.83 -13.94 1.01
C ARG A 30 19.98 -13.19 0.36
N GLU A 31 19.69 -12.02 -0.24
CA GLU A 31 20.67 -11.07 -0.77
C GLU A 31 20.42 -9.72 -0.08
N VAL A 32 21.42 -9.21 0.62
CA VAL A 32 21.32 -8.01 1.49
C VAL A 32 21.17 -6.71 0.69
N ALA A 33 21.41 -6.75 -0.63
CA ALA A 33 21.59 -5.57 -1.46
C ALA A 33 20.29 -4.94 -2.00
N ASP A 34 19.25 -5.73 -2.27
CA ASP A 34 18.01 -5.23 -2.88
C ASP A 34 16.79 -5.44 -1.96
N VAL A 35 16.29 -4.33 -1.41
CA VAL A 35 15.11 -4.31 -0.53
C VAL A 35 13.80 -4.56 -1.25
N PHE A 36 13.79 -4.51 -2.59
CA PHE A 36 12.61 -4.66 -3.44
C PHE A 36 12.58 -6.00 -4.20
N ALA A 37 13.65 -6.80 -4.15
CA ALA A 37 13.82 -8.05 -4.91
C ALA A 37 12.62 -9.01 -4.83
N ASN A 38 11.96 -9.10 -3.67
CA ASN A 38 10.79 -9.95 -3.52
C ASN A 38 9.62 -9.49 -4.40
N PHE A 39 9.38 -8.18 -4.48
CA PHE A 39 8.31 -7.62 -5.30
C PHE A 39 8.63 -7.75 -6.78
N SER A 40 9.88 -7.51 -7.17
CA SER A 40 10.33 -7.69 -8.57
C SER A 40 10.14 -9.14 -9.03
N ARG A 41 10.61 -10.12 -8.25
CA ARG A 41 10.45 -11.54 -8.58
C ARG A 41 8.99 -11.97 -8.73
N VAL A 42 8.13 -11.53 -7.81
CA VAL A 42 6.68 -11.84 -7.90
C VAL A 42 6.05 -11.13 -9.10
N GLY A 43 6.49 -9.90 -9.40
CA GLY A 43 6.09 -9.16 -10.59
C GLY A 43 6.43 -9.91 -11.87
N ASP A 44 7.65 -10.42 -11.98
CA ASP A 44 8.11 -11.22 -13.12
C ASP A 44 7.26 -12.48 -13.33
N TRP A 45 6.87 -13.15 -12.24
CA TRP A 45 6.01 -14.33 -12.30
C TRP A 45 4.59 -14.02 -12.74
N LEU A 46 4.08 -12.83 -12.41
CA LEU A 46 2.70 -12.42 -12.67
C LEU A 46 2.56 -11.53 -13.91
N GLY A 47 3.67 -11.05 -14.49
CA GLY A 47 3.65 -10.05 -15.56
C GLY A 47 3.21 -8.66 -15.08
N GLU A 48 3.49 -8.31 -13.83
CA GLU A 48 3.06 -7.05 -13.20
C GLU A 48 4.26 -6.26 -12.65
N SER A 49 4.09 -4.96 -12.44
CA SER A 49 5.15 -4.13 -11.85
C SER A 49 5.33 -4.43 -10.35
N LYS A 50 6.53 -4.16 -9.81
CA LYS A 50 6.81 -4.35 -8.37
C LYS A 50 5.90 -3.49 -7.49
N GLU A 51 5.50 -2.31 -7.97
CA GLU A 51 4.56 -1.39 -7.31
C GLU A 51 3.14 -1.96 -7.30
N ARG A 52 2.69 -2.57 -8.40
CA ARG A 52 1.41 -3.29 -8.49
C ARG A 52 1.36 -4.44 -7.49
N VAL A 53 2.42 -5.24 -7.42
CA VAL A 53 2.53 -6.34 -6.46
C VAL A 53 2.48 -5.82 -5.02
N LEU A 54 3.25 -4.76 -4.72
CA LEU A 54 3.24 -4.12 -3.40
C LEU A 54 1.82 -3.65 -3.03
N MET A 55 1.10 -3.05 -3.98
CA MET A 55 -0.26 -2.55 -3.76
C MET A 55 -1.22 -3.68 -3.33
N VAL A 56 -1.12 -4.87 -3.92
CA VAL A 56 -1.93 -6.03 -3.51
C VAL A 56 -1.70 -6.37 -2.04
N TYR A 57 -0.45 -6.34 -1.57
CA TYR A 57 -0.16 -6.58 -0.16
C TYR A 57 -0.67 -5.46 0.74
N LEU A 58 -0.53 -4.19 0.34
CA LEU A 58 -1.10 -3.06 1.07
C LEU A 58 -2.63 -3.19 1.22
N LEU A 59 -3.33 -3.50 0.13
CA LEU A 59 -4.79 -3.65 0.13
C LEU A 59 -5.27 -4.73 1.11
N LYS A 60 -4.55 -5.85 1.23
CA LYS A 60 -4.84 -6.87 2.25
C LYS A 60 -4.87 -6.29 3.67
N HIS A 61 -3.93 -5.39 4.02
CA HIS A 61 -3.90 -4.78 5.34
C HIS A 61 -5.00 -3.73 5.51
N LEU A 62 -5.25 -2.92 4.48
CA LEU A 62 -6.34 -1.94 4.47
C LEU A 62 -7.71 -2.62 4.63
N ASP A 63 -7.98 -3.71 3.92
CA ASP A 63 -9.21 -4.49 4.06
C ASP A 63 -9.41 -4.97 5.50
N GLY A 64 -8.34 -5.46 6.14
CA GLY A 64 -8.37 -5.86 7.54
C GLY A 64 -8.66 -4.71 8.50
N ILE A 65 -8.07 -3.52 8.25
CA ILE A 65 -8.32 -2.29 9.02
C ILE A 65 -9.78 -1.84 8.85
N LEU A 66 -10.30 -1.80 7.62
CA LEU A 66 -11.69 -1.46 7.34
C LEU A 66 -12.63 -2.43 8.07
N ALA A 67 -12.40 -3.73 7.98
CA ALA A 67 -13.21 -4.72 8.68
C ALA A 67 -13.18 -4.51 10.20
N HIS A 68 -12.03 -4.13 10.78
CA HIS A 68 -11.95 -3.79 12.20
C HIS A 68 -12.78 -2.54 12.54
N ILE A 69 -12.73 -1.50 11.71
CA ILE A 69 -13.52 -0.27 11.87
C ILE A 69 -15.03 -0.58 11.78
N ASP A 70 -15.41 -1.46 10.85
CA ASP A 70 -16.80 -1.93 10.63
C ASP A 70 -17.31 -2.87 11.75
N GLY A 71 -16.51 -3.10 12.81
CA GLY A 71 -16.93 -3.84 14.00
C GLY A 71 -16.52 -5.32 14.02
N HIS A 72 -15.84 -5.81 12.99
CA HIS A 72 -15.29 -7.17 12.99
C HIS A 72 -13.99 -7.25 13.80
N LYS A 73 -14.12 -7.32 15.13
CA LYS A 73 -13.00 -7.29 16.08
C LYS A 73 -12.29 -8.65 16.25
N ALA A 74 -12.95 -9.77 15.93
CA ALA A 74 -12.38 -11.11 15.99
C ALA A 74 -11.54 -11.41 14.73
N GLN A 75 -10.34 -10.85 14.66
CA GLN A 75 -9.39 -11.08 13.58
C GLN A 75 -8.14 -11.81 14.12
N ARG A 76 -7.52 -12.66 13.28
CA ARG A 76 -6.30 -13.41 13.65
C ARG A 76 -5.09 -12.50 13.90
N GLU A 77 -5.02 -11.37 13.20
CA GLU A 77 -3.98 -10.35 13.34
C GLU A 77 -4.62 -9.10 13.97
N GLY A 78 -3.93 -8.48 14.93
CA GLY A 78 -4.39 -7.25 15.57
C GLY A 78 -4.35 -6.05 14.62
N VAL A 79 -5.30 -5.13 14.77
CA VAL A 79 -5.44 -3.96 13.88
C VAL A 79 -4.21 -3.06 13.89
N GLU A 80 -3.55 -2.89 15.04
CA GLU A 80 -2.33 -2.08 15.15
C GLU A 80 -1.20 -2.66 14.28
N GLY A 81 -1.04 -3.99 14.28
CA GLY A 81 -0.09 -4.67 13.38
C GLY A 81 -0.38 -4.38 11.91
N ARG A 82 -1.67 -4.42 11.52
CA ARG A 82 -2.07 -4.09 10.15
C ARG A 82 -1.78 -2.63 9.79
N ILE A 83 -1.98 -1.70 10.72
CA ILE A 83 -1.66 -0.28 10.50
C ILE A 83 -0.15 -0.11 10.32
N MET A 84 0.67 -0.76 11.16
CA MET A 84 2.13 -0.74 11.01
C MET A 84 2.58 -1.31 9.67
N ASP A 85 2.01 -2.44 9.24
CA ASP A 85 2.32 -3.04 7.93
C ASP A 85 1.92 -2.12 6.78
N ALA A 86 0.75 -1.47 6.86
CA ALA A 86 0.32 -0.50 5.85
C ALA A 86 1.30 0.68 5.74
N ILE A 87 1.74 1.25 6.87
CA ILE A 87 2.78 2.31 6.90
C ILE A 87 4.08 1.80 6.25
N ASN A 88 4.51 0.59 6.59
CA ASN A 88 5.73 0.01 6.03
C ASN A 88 5.64 -0.20 4.52
N TYR A 89 4.50 -0.64 3.99
CA TYR A 89 4.30 -0.74 2.54
C TYR A 89 4.29 0.64 1.86
N LEU A 90 3.70 1.66 2.49
CA LEU A 90 3.77 3.04 1.98
C LEU A 90 5.21 3.58 1.96
N LEU A 91 6.02 3.28 2.99
CA LEU A 91 7.45 3.63 3.02
C LEU A 91 8.24 2.92 1.91
N LEU A 92 7.94 1.64 1.67
CA LEU A 92 8.56 0.88 0.58
C LEU A 92 8.18 1.45 -0.79
N LEU A 93 6.91 1.80 -1.00
CA LEU A 93 6.45 2.44 -2.23
C LEU A 93 7.14 3.79 -2.46
N GLY A 94 7.22 4.64 -1.43
CA GLY A 94 7.98 5.89 -1.51
C GLY A 94 9.45 5.68 -1.86
N GLY A 95 10.06 4.60 -1.36
CA GLY A 95 11.40 4.18 -1.73
C GLY A 95 11.54 3.79 -3.22
N MET A 96 10.58 3.01 -3.74
CA MET A 96 10.56 2.61 -5.16
C MET A 96 10.45 3.82 -6.09
N LEU A 97 9.55 4.76 -5.78
CA LEU A 97 9.35 5.97 -6.59
C LEU A 97 10.57 6.90 -6.54
N ARG A 98 11.25 7.00 -5.39
CA ARG A 98 12.48 7.79 -5.28
C ARG A 98 13.62 7.20 -6.12
N GLU A 99 13.73 5.88 -6.18
CA GLU A 99 14.71 5.19 -7.03
C GLU A 99 14.45 5.42 -8.52
N GLU A 100 13.18 5.43 -8.94
CA GLU A 100 12.77 5.72 -10.31
C GLU A 100 13.17 7.14 -10.73
N VAL A 101 12.87 8.16 -9.90
CA VAL A 101 13.28 9.55 -10.15
C VAL A 101 14.80 9.67 -10.23
N SER A 102 15.53 9.08 -9.28
CA SER A 102 17.00 9.11 -9.30
C SER A 102 17.60 8.43 -10.53
N SER A 103 16.94 7.41 -11.08
CA SER A 103 17.38 6.73 -12.30
C SER A 103 17.15 7.58 -13.55
N MET A 104 16.15 8.47 -13.54
CA MET A 104 15.90 9.43 -14.62
C MET A 104 16.91 10.59 -14.58
N GLU A 105 17.24 11.11 -13.41
CA GLU A 105 18.19 12.23 -13.25
C GLU A 105 19.65 11.87 -13.57
N VAL A 106 20.06 10.61 -13.44
CA VAL A 106 21.41 10.19 -13.87
C VAL A 106 21.60 10.32 -15.39
N SER A 107 20.50 10.44 -16.16
CA SER A 107 20.56 10.74 -17.59
C SER A 107 20.65 12.24 -17.92
N ASP A 108 20.45 13.14 -16.96
CA ASP A 108 20.48 14.59 -17.17
C ASP A 108 21.15 15.31 -15.97
N GLY A 109 22.37 15.81 -16.18
CA GLY A 109 23.35 16.11 -15.14
C GLY A 109 22.90 16.89 -13.88
N GLY A 110 23.20 16.31 -12.70
CA GLY A 110 23.71 16.95 -11.48
C GLY A 110 22.91 18.09 -10.83
N GLY A 111 22.10 17.77 -9.82
CA GLY A 111 21.51 18.74 -8.88
C GLY A 111 21.03 18.10 -7.57
N ASP A 112 21.17 18.83 -6.46
CA ASP A 112 20.96 18.43 -5.05
C ASP A 112 19.51 17.97 -4.71
N ALA A 113 19.37 16.73 -4.22
CA ALA A 113 18.10 16.01 -4.03
C ALA A 113 17.43 16.15 -2.64
N SER A 114 17.68 17.25 -1.91
CA SER A 114 17.07 17.46 -0.59
C SER A 114 15.68 18.13 -0.62
N GLY A 115 15.23 18.70 -1.75
CA GLY A 115 14.03 19.56 -1.79
C GLY A 115 12.77 19.01 -2.48
N VAL A 116 12.87 17.91 -3.23
CA VAL A 116 11.91 17.63 -4.33
C VAL A 116 10.56 17.06 -3.87
N LEU A 117 10.48 16.40 -2.71
CA LEU A 117 9.20 15.85 -2.21
C LEU A 117 8.16 16.93 -1.90
N SER A 118 8.58 18.18 -1.65
CA SER A 118 7.65 19.29 -1.40
C SER A 118 7.13 19.92 -2.70
N SER A 119 7.82 19.79 -3.84
CA SER A 119 7.50 20.51 -5.07
C SER A 119 6.69 19.70 -6.08
N SER A 120 6.67 18.36 -5.98
CA SER A 120 5.93 17.52 -6.94
C SER A 120 4.43 17.33 -6.61
N LEU A 121 3.92 17.90 -5.51
CA LEU A 121 2.50 17.81 -5.15
C LEU A 121 1.61 18.86 -5.83
N GLU A 122 2.18 19.84 -6.54
CA GLU A 122 1.40 20.93 -7.16
C GLU A 122 1.26 20.86 -8.68
N GLU A 123 1.90 19.92 -9.38
CA GLU A 123 1.88 19.91 -10.85
C GLU A 123 1.52 18.55 -11.44
N SER A 124 0.21 18.26 -11.45
CA SER A 124 -0.52 17.53 -12.51
C SER A 124 -1.92 17.18 -12.02
N ALA A 125 -2.80 18.18 -11.95
CA ALA A 125 -4.24 17.97 -11.89
C ALA A 125 -4.78 17.60 -13.29
N ALA A 126 -4.19 16.60 -13.95
CA ALA A 126 -4.81 15.96 -15.09
C ALA A 126 -5.95 15.08 -14.55
N GLU A 127 -7.18 15.34 -14.99
CA GLU A 127 -8.33 14.51 -14.63
C GLU A 127 -8.01 13.03 -14.92
N PRO A 128 -8.18 12.12 -13.94
CA PRO A 128 -7.91 10.71 -14.18
C PRO A 128 -8.88 10.20 -15.25
N LYS A 129 -8.33 9.65 -16.34
CA LYS A 129 -9.14 8.88 -17.29
C LYS A 129 -9.85 7.79 -16.52
N GLU A 130 -11.18 7.73 -16.65
CA GLU A 130 -11.97 6.70 -16.00
C GLU A 130 -11.36 5.31 -16.30
N PRO A 131 -11.16 4.46 -15.29
CA PRO A 131 -10.66 3.12 -15.53
C PRO A 131 -11.61 2.39 -16.48
N SER A 132 -11.06 1.68 -17.48
CA SER A 132 -11.84 0.92 -18.47
C SER A 132 -12.62 -0.26 -17.87
N TRP A 133 -12.41 -0.54 -16.58
CA TRP A 133 -13.13 -1.53 -15.82
C TRP A 133 -14.29 -0.80 -15.18
N GLY A 134 -15.52 -1.23 -15.51
CA GLY A 134 -16.75 -0.63 -14.98
C GLY A 134 -16.75 -0.53 -13.44
N PRO A 135 -17.76 0.14 -12.85
CA PRO A 135 -17.77 0.48 -11.43
C PRO A 135 -17.44 -0.75 -10.57
N LEU A 136 -16.58 -0.54 -9.56
CA LEU A 136 -16.23 -1.56 -8.57
C LEU A 136 -17.51 -2.11 -7.92
N VAL A 137 -17.98 -3.25 -8.42
CA VAL A 137 -19.12 -3.97 -7.84
C VAL A 137 -18.62 -4.59 -6.55
N ARG A 138 -19.01 -4.02 -5.40
CA ARG A 138 -18.72 -4.62 -4.11
C ARG A 138 -19.40 -5.99 -4.04
N PRO A 139 -18.72 -7.04 -3.54
CA PRO A 139 -19.38 -8.33 -3.34
C PRO A 139 -20.52 -8.19 -2.31
N PRO A 140 -21.63 -8.93 -2.48
CA PRO A 140 -22.79 -8.87 -1.60
C PRO A 140 -22.41 -9.17 -0.15
N ARG A 141 -22.93 -8.36 0.79
CA ARG A 141 -22.57 -8.43 2.22
C ARG A 141 -23.54 -9.30 3.04
N SER A 142 -24.64 -9.78 2.45
CA SER A 142 -25.66 -10.60 3.12
C SER A 142 -26.33 -11.64 2.19
N GLU A 143 -27.04 -12.63 2.77
CA GLU A 143 -27.87 -13.57 1.99
C GLU A 143 -29.02 -12.89 1.23
N GLU A 144 -29.53 -11.77 1.73
CA GLU A 144 -30.56 -10.98 1.03
C GLU A 144 -30.01 -10.33 -0.24
N ASP A 145 -28.76 -9.85 -0.21
CA ASP A 145 -28.09 -9.29 -1.39
C ASP A 145 -27.90 -10.36 -2.50
N LEU A 146 -27.62 -11.61 -2.11
CA LEU A 146 -27.52 -12.75 -3.04
C LEU A 146 -28.86 -13.12 -3.69
N ARG A 147 -29.98 -12.91 -2.98
CA ARG A 147 -31.33 -13.14 -3.53
C ARG A 147 -31.71 -12.07 -4.56
N GLY A 148 -31.33 -10.82 -4.34
CA GLY A 148 -31.54 -9.72 -5.28
C GLY A 148 -30.88 -9.96 -6.65
N MET A 149 -29.67 -10.55 -6.66
CA MET A 149 -28.95 -10.85 -7.90
C MET A 149 -29.57 -12.01 -8.71
N ARG A 150 -30.26 -12.95 -8.05
CA ARG A 150 -30.93 -14.07 -8.74
C ARG A 150 -32.25 -13.67 -9.42
N ALA A 151 -32.81 -12.52 -9.07
CA ALA A 151 -34.07 -12.03 -9.65
C ALA A 151 -33.90 -11.28 -10.98
N HIS A 152 -32.67 -10.96 -11.40
CA HIS A 152 -32.39 -10.20 -12.63
C HIS A 152 -31.66 -11.01 -13.72
N GLY A 153 -31.49 -12.31 -13.51
CA GLY A 153 -30.90 -13.24 -14.48
C GLY A 153 -31.93 -14.20 -15.07
N VAL A 154 -33.04 -13.70 -15.63
CA VAL A 154 -33.90 -14.48 -16.54
C VAL A 154 -34.38 -13.60 -17.68
N SER A 155 -33.64 -13.62 -18.79
CA SER A 155 -34.23 -13.58 -20.12
C SER A 155 -33.23 -14.19 -21.09
N SER A 156 -33.65 -15.32 -21.69
CA SER A 156 -32.99 -16.00 -22.79
C SER A 156 -33.02 -15.17 -24.08
#